data_AF-A0A093RP29-F1
#
_entry.id   AF-A0A093RP29-F1
#
_cell.length_a   1.000
_cell.length_b   1.000
_cell.length_c   1.000
_cell.angle_alpha   90.00
_cell.angle_beta   90.00
_cell.angle_gamma   90.00
#
_symmetry.space_group_name_H-M   'P 1'
#
loop_
_entity.id
_entity.type
_entity.pdbx_description
1 polymer ?
#
loop_
_entity_poly.entity_id
_entity_poly.type
_entity_poly.pdbx_seq_one_letter_code
_entity_poly.pdbx_strand_id
1 'polypeptide(L)'
;QIIGGKAVAPHSRPFIASIQMDGQHICGGFLVSPKWVMTAAHCLIPSTRSGPLCHTRNPSVRVVLGAHRLEEPEESQQVFSIAESIAHPHYNPRLVDNDIRLLR
;
A
#
# COMPACT_ATOMS: atom_id res chain seq x y z
N GLN A 1 -9.71 -9.92 2.38
CA GLN A 1 -10.32 -11.14 1.80
C GLN A 1 -11.33 -10.72 0.73
N ILE A 2 -11.51 -11.50 -0.33
CA ILE A 2 -12.54 -11.28 -1.35
C ILE A 2 -13.64 -12.33 -1.16
N ILE A 3 -14.86 -11.91 -0.86
CA ILE A 3 -16.00 -12.80 -0.61
C ILE A 3 -16.57 -13.29 -1.95
N GLY A 4 -16.76 -14.60 -2.09
CA GLY A 4 -17.21 -15.22 -3.35
C GLY A 4 -16.15 -15.25 -4.47
N GLY A 5 -14.91 -14.89 -4.15
CA GLY A 5 -13.80 -14.90 -5.10
C GLY A 5 -13.16 -16.27 -5.29
N LYS A 6 -12.19 -16.31 -6.21
CA LYS A 6 -11.25 -17.42 -6.40
C LYS A 6 -9.83 -16.89 -6.48
N ALA A 7 -8.86 -17.73 -6.10
CA ALA A 7 -7.46 -17.40 -6.31
C ALA A 7 -7.21 -17.14 -7.81
N VAL A 8 -6.48 -16.07 -8.10
CA VAL A 8 -6.01 -15.77 -9.46
C VAL A 8 -4.87 -16.72 -9.84
N ALA A 9 -4.62 -16.90 -11.14
CA ALA A 9 -3.41 -17.60 -11.55
C ALA A 9 -2.17 -16.84 -11.04
N PRO A 10 -1.12 -17.53 -10.55
CA PRO A 10 0.09 -16.89 -10.03
C PRO A 10 0.62 -15.83 -10.99
N HIS A 11 0.91 -14.64 -10.45
CA HIS A 11 1.49 -13.48 -11.15
C HIS A 11 0.72 -12.96 -12.38
N SER A 12 -0.52 -13.40 -12.62
CA SER A 12 -1.38 -12.93 -13.73
C SER A 12 -1.85 -11.48 -13.61
N ARG A 13 -1.60 -10.84 -12.45
CA ARG A 13 -1.91 -9.44 -12.13
C ARG A 13 -0.65 -8.73 -11.62
N PRO A 14 0.36 -8.50 -12.48
CA PRO A 14 1.70 -8.07 -12.06
C PRO A 14 1.73 -6.65 -11.46
N PHE A 15 0.68 -5.86 -11.72
CA PHE A 15 0.54 -4.51 -11.18
C PHE A 15 0.01 -4.47 -9.74
N ILE A 16 -0.52 -5.58 -9.19
CA ILE A 16 -1.08 -5.59 -7.84
C ILE A 16 0.03 -5.42 -6.81
N ALA A 17 -0.23 -4.53 -5.83
CA ALA A 17 0.65 -4.25 -4.72
C ALA A 17 -0.01 -4.66 -3.40
N SER A 18 0.81 -5.21 -2.49
CA SER A 18 0.47 -5.40 -1.09
C SER A 18 1.13 -4.30 -0.27
N ILE A 19 0.33 -3.46 0.38
CA ILE A 19 0.81 -2.46 1.33
C ILE A 19 0.85 -3.11 2.69
N GLN A 20 2.01 -3.05 3.34
CA GLN A 20 2.24 -3.68 4.61
C GLN A 20 2.68 -2.67 5.67
N MET A 21 2.18 -2.86 6.89
CA MET A 21 2.57 -2.11 8.08
C MET A 21 3.16 -3.11 9.08
N ASP A 22 4.38 -2.86 9.55
CA ASP A 22 5.12 -3.75 10.44
C ASP A 22 5.17 -5.21 9.94
N GLY A 23 5.29 -5.37 8.62
CA GLY A 23 5.38 -6.68 7.94
C GLY A 23 4.02 -7.35 7.66
N GLN A 24 2.91 -6.80 8.13
CA GLN A 24 1.57 -7.35 7.92
C GLN A 24 0.82 -6.62 6.81
N HIS A 25 0.12 -7.35 5.94
CA HIS A 25 -0.73 -6.76 4.90
C HIS A 25 -1.90 -6.00 5.51
N ILE A 26 -2.06 -4.74 5.10
CA ILE A 26 -3.15 -3.87 5.56
C ILE A 26 -4.07 -3.41 4.43
N CYS A 27 -3.53 -3.24 3.21
CA CYS A 27 -4.28 -2.73 2.07
C CYS A 27 -3.71 -3.23 0.74
N GLY A 28 -4.56 -3.23 -0.28
CA GLY A 28 -4.15 -3.37 -1.66
C GLY A 28 -3.74 -2.04 -2.30
N GLY A 29 -3.04 -2.13 -3.41
CA GLY A 29 -2.75 -1.03 -4.30
C GLY A 29 -2.44 -1.55 -5.70
N PHE A 30 -2.10 -0.63 -6.61
CA PHE A 30 -1.64 -1.01 -7.94
C PHE A 30 -0.58 -0.05 -8.47
N LEU A 31 0.40 -0.62 -9.17
CA LEU A 31 1.48 0.11 -9.82
C LEU A 31 0.92 0.87 -11.02
N VAL A 32 1.02 2.21 -11.00
CA VAL A 32 0.57 3.08 -12.09
C VAL A 32 1.73 3.60 -12.94
N SER A 33 2.95 3.59 -12.39
CA SER A 33 4.19 3.85 -13.12
C SER A 33 5.37 3.28 -12.32
N PRO A 34 6.61 3.19 -12.85
CA PRO A 34 7.73 2.49 -12.22
C PRO A 34 8.07 2.90 -10.77
N LYS A 35 7.66 4.08 -10.32
CA LYS A 35 7.91 4.60 -8.96
C LYS A 35 6.64 5.01 -8.23
N TRP A 36 5.47 4.68 -8.76
CA TRP A 36 4.21 5.17 -8.18
C TRP A 36 3.20 4.04 -8.04
N VAL A 37 2.77 3.83 -6.80
CA VAL A 37 1.65 2.95 -6.46
C VAL A 37 0.47 3.80 -6.03
N MET A 38 -0.70 3.48 -6.57
CA MET A 38 -1.97 4.05 -6.18
C MET A 38 -2.67 3.13 -5.18
N THR A 39 -3.28 3.72 -4.16
CA THR A 39 -4.07 3.02 -3.13
C THR A 39 -5.16 3.94 -2.59
N ALA A 40 -5.91 3.48 -1.59
CA ALA A 40 -6.90 4.27 -0.88
C ALA A 40 -6.25 5.19 0.17
N ALA A 41 -6.81 6.38 0.36
CA ALA A 41 -6.32 7.34 1.34
C ALA A 41 -6.58 6.88 2.78
N HIS A 42 -7.67 6.14 3.01
CA HIS A 42 -8.07 5.61 4.31
C HIS A 42 -7.17 4.49 4.84
N CYS A 43 -6.22 3.96 4.06
CA CYS A 43 -5.29 2.90 4.48
C CYS A 43 -4.31 3.31 5.61
N LEU A 44 -4.55 4.44 6.30
CA LEU A 44 -3.84 4.94 7.48
C LEU A 44 -2.30 4.95 7.35
N ILE A 45 -1.81 5.29 6.15
CA ILE A 45 -0.37 5.36 5.88
C ILE A 45 0.17 6.71 6.41
N PRO A 46 1.19 6.73 7.30
CA PRO A 46 1.78 7.97 7.79
C PRO A 46 2.37 8.81 6.65
N SER A 47 2.24 10.14 6.76
CA SER A 47 2.96 11.04 5.85
C SER A 47 4.42 11.11 6.25
N THR A 48 5.34 11.01 5.28
CA THR A 48 6.77 11.25 5.50
C THR A 48 7.10 12.73 5.69
N ARG A 49 6.12 13.64 5.51
CA ARG A 49 6.27 15.11 5.62
C ARG A 49 5.69 15.72 6.91
N SER A 50 5.59 14.94 8.00
CA SER A 50 5.18 15.48 9.30
C SER A 50 6.40 15.75 10.18
N GLY A 51 6.55 17.00 10.63
CA GLY A 51 7.51 17.42 11.66
C GLY A 51 7.33 16.70 13.01
N PRO A 52 8.06 17.09 14.07
CA PRO A 52 8.47 16.26 15.21
C PRO A 52 7.36 15.84 16.20
N LEU A 53 6.09 15.92 15.83
CA LEU A 53 4.98 15.67 16.75
C LEU A 53 4.54 14.20 16.74
N CYS A 54 5.23 13.46 17.61
CA CYS A 54 4.72 12.38 18.45
C CYS A 54 3.90 11.26 17.81
N HIS A 55 4.54 10.17 17.41
CA HIS A 55 4.11 8.80 17.70
C HIS A 55 5.32 8.02 18.22
N THR A 56 5.22 7.40 19.40
CA THR A 56 6.31 6.68 20.09
C THR A 56 6.80 5.42 19.34
N ARG A 57 6.14 5.06 18.24
CA ARG A 57 6.58 4.12 17.21
C ARG A 57 6.19 4.70 15.85
N ASN A 58 7.14 4.82 14.94
CA ASN A 58 6.84 5.10 13.54
C ASN A 58 6.71 3.73 12.85
N PRO A 59 5.50 3.27 12.49
CA PRO A 59 5.32 1.94 11.94
C PRO A 59 6.05 1.83 10.59
N SER A 60 6.69 0.70 10.34
CA SER A 60 7.40 0.47 9.09
C SER A 60 6.39 0.17 7.99
N VAL A 61 6.18 1.12 7.08
CA VAL A 61 5.31 0.92 5.92
C VAL A 61 6.14 0.59 4.69
N ARG A 62 5.77 -0.51 4.01
CA ARG A 62 6.42 -1.00 2.80
C ARG A 62 5.40 -1.44 1.76
N VAL A 63 5.83 -1.41 0.50
CA VAL A 63 5.07 -1.91 -0.65
C VAL A 63 5.73 -3.19 -1.14
N VAL A 64 4.94 -4.25 -1.32
CA VAL A 64 5.39 -5.52 -1.90
C VAL A 64 4.70 -5.71 -3.24
N LEU A 65 5.49 -5.80 -4.31
CA LEU A 65 5.04 -6.12 -5.68
C LEU A 65 5.44 -7.55 -6.04
N GLY A 66 4.79 -8.12 -7.05
CA GLY A 66 5.17 -9.44 -7.60
C GLY A 66 4.77 -10.65 -6.75
N ALA A 67 4.18 -10.43 -5.57
CA ALA A 67 3.68 -11.48 -4.69
C ALA A 67 2.41 -12.15 -5.24
N HIS A 68 2.37 -13.48 -5.19
CA HIS A 68 1.15 -14.27 -5.28
C HIS A 68 0.70 -14.76 -3.90
N ARG A 69 1.63 -15.26 -3.08
CA ARG A 69 1.46 -15.60 -1.67
C ARG A 69 2.21 -14.61 -0.80
N LEU A 70 1.62 -14.17 0.31
CA LEU A 70 2.21 -13.11 1.15
C LEU A 70 3.12 -13.68 2.24
N GLU A 71 2.83 -14.89 2.69
CA GLU A 71 3.52 -15.57 3.78
C GLU A 71 4.74 -16.37 3.30
N GLU A 72 4.80 -16.66 1.99
CA GLU A 72 5.88 -17.43 1.38
C GLU A 72 6.82 -16.51 0.60
N PRO A 73 8.14 -16.65 0.77
CA PRO A 73 9.12 -15.98 -0.08
C PRO A 73 8.98 -16.45 -1.53
N GLU A 74 8.89 -15.51 -2.47
CA GLU A 74 8.88 -15.78 -3.91
C GLU A 74 9.96 -14.91 -4.58
N GLU A 75 10.69 -15.45 -5.56
CA GLU A 75 11.74 -14.69 -6.28
C GLU A 75 11.20 -13.45 -7.00
N SER A 76 9.91 -13.45 -7.35
CA SER A 76 9.23 -12.31 -7.98
C SER A 76 8.93 -11.17 -7.00
N GLN A 77 9.00 -11.41 -5.69
CA GLN A 77 8.67 -10.39 -4.69
C GLN A 77 9.72 -9.29 -4.66
N GLN A 78 9.25 -8.05 -4.75
CA GLN A 78 10.07 -6.87 -4.60
C GLN A 78 9.50 -6.00 -3.49
N VAL A 79 10.35 -5.62 -2.54
CA VAL A 79 9.95 -4.87 -1.34
C VAL A 79 10.54 -3.47 -1.40
N PHE A 80 9.69 -2.46 -1.33
CA PHE A 80 10.05 -1.05 -1.42
C PHE A 80 9.64 -0.28 -0.17
N SER A 81 10.51 0.61 0.30
CA SER A 81 10.14 1.64 1.28
C SER A 81 9.38 2.76 0.59
N ILE A 82 8.63 3.56 1.37
CA ILE A 82 7.87 4.70 0.87
C ILE A 82 8.67 5.97 1.16
N ALA A 83 9.06 6.68 0.09
CA ALA A 83 9.67 8.00 0.17
C ALA A 83 8.61 9.09 0.36
N GLU A 84 7.46 8.99 -0.32
CA GLU A 84 6.37 9.96 -0.20
C GLU A 84 5.00 9.29 -0.14
N SER A 85 4.14 9.84 0.72
CA SER A 85 2.73 9.44 0.81
C SER A 85 1.84 10.67 0.64
N ILE A 86 1.09 10.69 -0.47
CA ILE A 86 0.32 11.86 -0.92
C ILE A 86 -1.14 11.44 -1.03
N ALA A 87 -1.94 11.77 -0.02
CA ALA A 87 -3.39 11.64 -0.11
C ALA A 87 -3.96 12.69 -1.07
N HIS A 88 -5.12 12.41 -1.67
CA HIS A 88 -5.84 13.41 -2.44
C HIS A 88 -6.04 14.69 -1.61
N PRO A 89 -5.79 15.90 -2.16
CA PRO A 89 -5.90 17.17 -1.41
C PRO A 89 -7.27 17.40 -0.76
N HIS A 90 -8.32 16.80 -1.33
CA HIS A 90 -9.71 16.89 -0.83
C HIS A 90 -10.20 15.59 -0.19
N TYR A 91 -9.30 14.68 0.26
CA TYR A 91 -9.73 13.49 0.99
C TYR A 91 -10.44 13.88 2.29
N ASN A 92 -11.66 13.37 2.48
CA ASN A 92 -12.44 13.60 3.68
C ASN A 92 -12.61 12.29 4.47
N PRO A 93 -11.95 12.10 5.62
CA PRO A 93 -12.03 10.84 6.36
C PRO A 93 -13.39 10.58 7.02
N ARG A 94 -14.26 11.59 7.16
CA ARG A 94 -15.61 11.40 7.72
C ARG A 94 -16.59 10.88 6.68
N LEU A 95 -16.46 11.36 5.44
CA LEU A 95 -17.35 10.98 4.32
C LEU A 95 -16.73 9.90 3.42
N VAL A 96 -15.42 9.67 3.53
CA VAL A 96 -14.63 8.80 2.64
C VAL A 96 -14.63 9.29 1.19
N ASP A 97 -14.83 10.60 0.98
CA ASP A 97 -14.73 11.23 -0.34
C ASP A 97 -13.27 11.38 -0.77
N ASN A 98 -13.03 11.24 -2.08
CA ASN A 98 -11.70 11.31 -2.69
C ASN A 98 -10.68 10.37 -2.03
N ASP A 99 -11.11 9.14 -1.76
CA ASP A 99 -10.34 8.11 -1.08
C ASP A 99 -9.26 7.48 -1.99
N ILE A 100 -8.30 8.32 -2.37
CA ILE A 100 -7.19 7.97 -3.26
C ILE A 100 -5.89 8.58 -2.74
N ARG A 101 -4.81 7.80 -2.82
CA ARG A 101 -3.47 8.17 -2.37
C ARG A 101 -2.41 7.61 -3.31
N LEU A 102 -1.37 8.41 -3.53
CA LEU A 102 -0.17 8.02 -4.26
C LEU A 102 0.98 7.76 -3.29
N LEU A 103 1.71 6.68 -3.55
CA LEU A 103 2.93 6.28 -2.84
C LEU A 103 4.10 6.32 -3.82
N ARG A 104 5.20 6.97 -3.42
CA ARG A 104 6.46 7.03 -4.17
C ARG A 104 7.59 6.40 -3.40
#